data_AF-A0A7V5RMJ4-F1
#
_entry.id   AF-A0A7V5RMJ4-F1
#
_cell.length_a   1.000
_cell.length_b   1.000
_cell.length_c   1.000
_cell.angle_alpha   90.00
_cell.angle_beta   90.00
_cell.angle_gamma   90.00
#
_symmetry.space_group_name_H-M   'P 1'
#
loop_
_entity.id
_entity.type
_entity.pdbx_description
1 polymer ?
#
loop_
_entity_poly.entity_id
_entity_poly.type
_entity_poly.pdbx_seq_one_letter_code
_entity_poly.pdbx_strand_id
1 'polypeptide(L)'
;MWALRWIFTVVVILLILGFALQNTTQEVAVVFLKGKIETGPLPIWLIVYASFGLGMIFWLFFSIFQVLALKNEMRKMRASNTQLRKELDNLRNLSIEADAEALPAEPPAALPAQSEEAEGEKQ
;
A
#
# COMPACT_ATOMS: atom_id res chain seq x y z
N MET A 1 1.35 11.65 20.66
CA MET A 1 1.73 12.90 19.94
C MET A 1 3.05 12.69 19.23
N TRP A 2 3.19 13.18 17.99
CA TRP A 2 4.39 13.00 17.17
C TRP A 2 5.68 13.44 17.88
N ALA A 3 5.64 14.58 18.58
CA ALA A 3 6.77 15.10 19.36
C ALA A 3 7.23 14.16 20.49
N LEU A 4 6.32 13.45 21.18
CA LEU A 4 6.68 12.56 22.28
C LEU A 4 7.49 11.36 21.80
N ARG A 5 7.22 10.85 20.59
CA ARG A 5 8.03 9.77 19.97
C ARG A 5 9.46 10.26 19.75
N TRP A 6 9.65 11.46 19.21
CA TRP A 6 10.98 12.01 18.96
C TRP A 6 11.75 12.29 20.24
N ILE A 7 11.10 12.87 21.26
CA ILE A 7 11.72 13.10 22.57
C ILE A 7 12.17 11.77 23.17
N PHE A 8 11.31 10.75 23.16
CA PHE A 8 11.68 9.43 23.65
C PHE A 8 12.87 8.83 22.88
N THR A 9 12.88 8.94 21.55
CA THR A 9 14.01 8.49 20.73
C THR A 9 15.31 9.19 21.09
N VAL A 10 15.29 10.52 21.27
CA VAL A 10 16.48 11.28 21.66
C VAL A 10 16.98 10.86 23.04
N VAL A 11 16.08 10.68 24.01
CA VAL A 11 16.43 10.22 25.37
C VAL A 11 17.09 8.84 25.33
N VAL A 12 16.54 7.91 24.55
CA VAL A 12 17.13 6.57 24.38
C VAL A 12 18.53 6.65 23.76
N ILE A 13 18.71 7.48 22.72
CA ILE A 13 20.03 7.67 22.11
C ILE A 13 21.04 8.25 23.11
N LEU A 14 20.64 9.26 23.89
CA LEU A 14 21.50 9.86 24.91
C LEU A 14 21.88 8.85 26.01
N LEU A 15 20.96 8.01 26.44
CA LEU A 15 21.24 6.95 27.42
C LEU A 15 22.24 5.92 26.86
N ILE A 16 22.05 5.48 25.62
CA ILE A 16 22.97 4.54 24.96
C ILE A 16 24.36 5.16 24.81
N LEU A 17 24.42 6.43 24.39
CA LEU A 17 25.69 7.12 24.20
C LEU A 17 26.41 7.38 25.53
N GLY A 18 25.68 7.80 26.57
CA GLY A 18 26.22 7.97 27.92
C GLY A 18 26.76 6.66 28.49
N PHE A 19 25.99 5.57 28.34
CA PHE A 19 26.44 4.22 28.71
C PHE A 19 27.70 3.81 27.93
N ALA A 20 27.74 4.03 26.62
CA ALA A 20 28.90 3.70 25.80
C ALA A 20 30.15 4.46 26.26
N LEU A 21 30.04 5.77 26.50
CA LEU A 21 31.14 6.62 26.98
C LEU A 21 31.69 6.14 28.33
N GLN A 22 30.81 5.81 29.28
CA GLN A 22 31.20 5.36 30.61
C GLN A 22 31.91 3.99 30.60
N ASN A 23 31.64 3.15 29.60
CA ASN A 23 32.19 1.79 29.50
C ASN A 23 33.29 1.66 28.42
N THR A 24 33.84 2.78 27.92
CA THR A 24 34.85 2.78 26.83
C THR A 24 36.15 2.06 27.18
N THR A 25 36.56 2.09 28.45
CA THR A 25 37.82 1.47 28.92
C THR A 25 37.67 0.01 29.32
N GLN A 26 36.48 -0.56 29.23
CA GLN A 26 36.25 -1.96 29.58
C GLN A 26 36.50 -2.86 28.37
N GLU A 27 37.26 -3.93 28.61
CA GLU A 27 37.54 -4.97 27.63
C GLU A 27 36.84 -6.27 28.05
N VAL A 28 36.28 -6.97 27.07
CA VAL A 28 35.59 -8.25 27.29
C VAL A 28 36.11 -9.27 26.28
N ALA A 29 36.40 -10.47 26.77
CA ALA A 29 36.63 -11.63 25.94
C ALA A 29 35.28 -12.26 25.57
N VAL A 30 34.98 -12.34 24.28
CA VAL A 30 33.76 -13.01 23.79
C VAL A 30 34.11 -14.43 23.42
N VAL A 31 33.36 -15.37 24.00
CA VAL A 31 33.49 -16.80 23.74
C VAL A 31 32.36 -17.24 22.81
N PHE A 32 32.72 -17.75 21.64
CA PHE A 32 31.79 -18.32 20.68
C PHE A 32 31.89 -19.86 20.68
N LEU A 33 30.79 -20.53 20.30
CA LEU A 33 30.73 -21.98 20.09
C LEU A 33 31.29 -22.81 21.28
N LYS A 34 30.77 -22.59 22.50
CA LYS A 34 31.15 -23.33 23.72
C LYS A 34 32.67 -23.35 23.99
N GLY A 35 33.38 -22.24 23.78
CA GLY A 35 34.82 -22.16 24.08
C GLY A 35 35.76 -22.49 22.92
N LYS A 36 35.24 -22.82 21.73
CA LYS A 36 36.09 -23.17 20.58
C LYS A 36 36.71 -21.96 19.89
N ILE A 37 36.10 -20.79 20.04
CA ILE A 37 36.56 -19.55 19.43
C ILE A 37 36.54 -18.49 20.52
N GLU A 38 37.70 -18.12 21.00
CA GLU A 38 37.87 -17.03 21.95
C GLU A 38 38.46 -15.83 21.22
N THR A 39 37.80 -14.70 21.38
CA THR A 39 38.36 -13.42 20.95
C THR A 39 39.29 -12.90 22.05
N GLY A 40 40.39 -12.25 21.66
CA GLY A 40 41.23 -11.50 22.60
C GLY A 40 40.45 -10.38 23.29
N PRO A 41 41.06 -9.65 24.24
CA PRO A 41 40.37 -8.55 24.91
C PRO A 41 39.93 -7.52 23.86
N LEU A 42 38.60 -7.40 23.70
CA LEU A 42 38.00 -6.46 22.78
C LEU A 42 37.26 -5.38 23.58
N PRO A 43 37.35 -4.09 23.18
CA PRO A 43 36.56 -3.04 23.79
C PRO A 43 35.06 -3.33 23.68
N ILE A 44 34.32 -3.16 24.78
CA ILE A 44 32.86 -3.44 24.83
C ILE A 44 32.11 -2.66 23.75
N TRP A 45 32.50 -1.40 23.52
CA TRP A 45 31.82 -0.53 22.55
C TRP A 45 31.81 -1.15 21.14
N LEU A 46 32.87 -1.88 20.76
CA LEU A 46 32.98 -2.52 19.45
C LEU A 46 31.96 -3.66 19.30
N ILE A 47 31.80 -4.47 20.35
CA ILE A 47 30.86 -5.60 20.36
C ILE A 47 29.41 -5.10 20.34
N VAL A 48 29.12 -4.07 21.12
CA VAL A 48 27.80 -3.42 21.15
C VAL A 48 27.49 -2.81 19.78
N TYR A 49 28.45 -2.11 19.18
CA TYR A 49 28.30 -1.51 17.85
C TYR A 49 28.07 -2.58 16.77
N ALA A 50 28.86 -3.65 16.77
CA ALA A 50 28.70 -4.75 15.82
C ALA A 50 27.34 -5.45 15.97
N SER A 51 26.90 -5.68 17.21
CA SER A 51 25.61 -6.30 17.52
C SER A 51 24.43 -5.41 17.10
N PHE A 52 24.53 -4.11 17.36
CA PHE A 52 23.54 -3.13 16.90
C PHE A 52 23.47 -3.05 15.37
N GLY A 53 24.64 -3.00 14.71
CA GLY A 53 24.73 -3.00 13.25
C GLY A 53 24.11 -4.24 12.62
N LEU A 54 24.40 -5.43 13.19
CA LEU A 54 23.75 -6.67 12.77
C LEU A 54 22.24 -6.59 12.94
N GLY A 55 21.77 -6.17 14.12
CA GLY A 55 20.34 -6.00 14.40
C GLY A 55 19.65 -5.07 13.41
N MET A 56 20.30 -3.98 13.02
CA MET A 56 19.78 -3.04 12.02
C MET A 56 19.69 -3.67 10.62
N ILE A 57 20.70 -4.45 10.21
CA ILE A 57 20.68 -5.17 8.94
C ILE A 57 19.55 -6.20 8.92
N PHE A 58 19.39 -6.97 10.01
CA PHE A 58 18.29 -7.91 10.15
C PHE A 58 16.93 -7.20 10.11
N TRP A 59 16.78 -6.09 10.82
CA TRP A 59 15.55 -5.31 10.80
C TRP A 59 15.22 -4.78 9.40
N LEU A 60 16.22 -4.26 8.68
CA LEU A 60 16.06 -3.83 7.29
C LEU A 60 15.61 -4.98 6.40
N PHE A 61 16.26 -6.14 6.53
CA PHE A 61 15.90 -7.33 5.76
C PHE A 61 14.43 -7.70 5.99
N PHE A 62 14.00 -7.83 7.24
CA PHE A 62 12.60 -8.12 7.59
C PHE A 62 11.64 -7.03 7.11
N SER A 63 12.02 -5.75 7.23
CA SER A 63 11.22 -4.61 6.79
C SER A 63 10.95 -4.67 5.29
N ILE A 64 11.95 -5.04 4.48
CA ILE A 64 11.78 -5.22 3.03
C ILE A 64 10.72 -6.27 2.75
N PHE A 65 10.80 -7.46 3.35
CA PHE A 65 9.77 -8.51 3.15
C PHE A 65 8.39 -8.05 3.56
N GLN A 66 8.27 -7.32 4.66
CA GLN A 66 6.99 -6.78 5.13
C GLN A 66 6.40 -5.79 4.10
N VAL A 67 7.23 -4.89 3.55
CA VAL A 67 6.79 -3.93 2.53
C VAL A 67 6.36 -4.64 1.24
N LEU A 68 7.08 -5.68 0.82
CA LEU A 68 6.69 -6.48 -0.35
C LEU A 68 5.36 -7.21 -0.13
N ALA A 69 5.18 -7.83 1.03
CA ALA A 69 3.93 -8.49 1.40
C ALA A 69 2.75 -7.50 1.38
N LEU A 70 2.95 -6.31 1.95
CA LEU A 70 1.93 -5.26 2.02
C LEU A 70 1.58 -4.72 0.62
N LYS A 71 2.57 -4.55 -0.26
CA LYS A 71 2.33 -4.18 -1.68
C LYS A 71 1.51 -5.25 -2.41
N ASN A 72 1.80 -6.53 -2.19
CA ASN A 72 1.04 -7.62 -2.80
C ASN A 72 -0.40 -7.65 -2.31
N GLU A 73 -0.62 -7.47 -1.02
CA GLU A 73 -1.95 -7.39 -0.43
C GLU A 73 -2.73 -6.19 -1.01
N MET A 74 -2.10 -5.02 -1.12
CA MET A 74 -2.71 -3.84 -1.73
C MET A 74 -3.10 -4.08 -3.19
N ARG A 75 -2.28 -4.81 -3.97
CA ARG A 75 -2.61 -5.16 -5.36
C ARG A 75 -3.83 -6.08 -5.42
N LYS A 76 -3.90 -7.08 -4.55
CA LYS A 76 -5.06 -7.99 -4.45
C LYS A 76 -6.33 -7.22 -4.11
N MET A 77 -6.28 -6.38 -3.08
CA MET A 77 -7.42 -5.56 -2.64
C MET A 77 -7.93 -4.64 -3.76
N ARG A 78 -7.03 -4.00 -4.52
CA ARG A 78 -7.41 -3.15 -5.67
C ARG A 78 -8.05 -3.95 -6.81
N ALA A 79 -7.53 -5.14 -7.11
CA ALA A 79 -8.09 -6.02 -8.13
C ALA A 79 -9.52 -6.46 -7.76
N SER A 80 -9.72 -6.92 -6.51
CA SER A 80 -11.05 -7.29 -6.01
C SER A 80 -12.02 -6.10 -6.04
N ASN A 81 -11.58 -4.91 -5.63
CA ASN A 81 -12.45 -3.72 -5.68
C ASN A 81 -12.87 -3.38 -7.12
N THR A 82 -11.97 -3.52 -8.08
CA THR A 82 -12.26 -3.26 -9.51
C THR A 82 -13.23 -4.31 -10.07
N GLN A 83 -13.06 -5.58 -9.70
CA GLN A 83 -13.96 -6.66 -10.11
C GLN A 83 -15.37 -6.46 -9.54
N LEU A 84 -15.48 -6.19 -8.23
CA LEU A 84 -16.77 -5.91 -7.59
C LEU A 84 -17.48 -4.70 -8.21
N ARG A 85 -16.73 -3.66 -8.60
CA ARG A 85 -17.30 -2.50 -9.31
C ARG A 85 -17.85 -2.89 -10.69
N LYS A 86 -17.13 -3.71 -11.45
CA LYS A 86 -17.61 -4.21 -12.76
C LYS A 86 -18.85 -5.08 -12.62
N GLU A 87 -18.91 -5.93 -11.60
CA GLU A 87 -20.10 -6.76 -11.33
C GLU A 87 -21.31 -5.89 -10.99
N LEU A 88 -21.11 -4.83 -10.19
CA LEU A 88 -22.17 -3.88 -9.87
C LEU A 88 -22.66 -3.12 -11.11
N ASP A 89 -21.75 -2.65 -11.96
CA ASP A 89 -22.11 -1.95 -13.21
C ASP A 89 -22.84 -2.89 -14.19
N ASN A 90 -22.41 -4.14 -14.32
CA ASN A 90 -23.09 -5.13 -15.16
C ASN A 90 -24.50 -5.44 -14.66
N LEU A 91 -24.69 -5.61 -13.35
CA LEU A 91 -26.00 -5.82 -12.75
C LEU A 91 -26.92 -4.62 -12.98
N ARG A 92 -26.37 -3.40 -12.89
CA ARG A 92 -27.13 -2.17 -13.16
C ARG A 92 -27.55 -2.06 -14.63
N ASN A 93 -26.67 -2.43 -15.56
CA ASN A 93 -27.01 -2.42 -16.98
C ASN A 93 -28.04 -3.49 -17.35
N LEU A 94 -27.95 -4.68 -16.77
CA LEU A 94 -28.96 -5.74 -16.94
C LEU A 94 -30.37 -5.31 -16.49
N SER A 95 -30.49 -4.57 -15.38
CA SER A 95 -31.78 -4.00 -14.96
C SER A 95 -32.32 -2.96 -15.93
N ILE A 96 -31.45 -2.14 -16.55
CA ILE A 96 -31.86 -1.07 -17.47
C ILE A 96 -32.34 -1.65 -18.81
N GLU A 97 -31.69 -2.70 -19.31
CA GLU A 97 -32.08 -3.38 -20.56
C GLU A 97 -33.44 -4.08 -20.44
N ALA A 98 -33.71 -4.70 -19.29
CA ALA A 98 -35.02 -5.31 -19.00
C ALA A 98 -36.16 -4.28 -18.95
N ASP A 99 -35.90 -3.07 -18.47
CA ASP A 99 -36.88 -1.98 -18.44
C ASP A 99 -37.06 -1.32 -19.84
N ALA A 100 -35.99 -1.27 -20.65
CA ALA A 100 -36.04 -0.70 -22.01
C ALA A 100 -36.79 -1.60 -23.01
N GLU A 101 -36.71 -2.92 -22.84
CA GLU A 101 -37.41 -3.90 -23.68
C GLU A 101 -38.93 -3.97 -23.39
N ALA A 102 -39.36 -3.39 -22.27
CA ALA A 102 -40.78 -3.26 -21.91
C ALA A 102 -41.48 -2.04 -22.55
N LEU A 103 -40.75 -1.16 -23.26
CA LEU A 103 -41.34 -0.03 -23.97
C LEU A 103 -41.74 -0.46 -25.40
N PRO A 104 -43.04 -0.44 -25.75
CA PRO A 104 -43.48 -0.84 -27.07
C PRO A 104 -42.88 0.09 -28.14
N ALA A 105 -42.29 -0.51 -29.19
CA ALA A 105 -41.79 0.22 -30.34
C ALA A 105 -42.94 1.02 -30.98
N GLU A 106 -42.91 2.33 -30.84
CA GLU A 106 -43.85 3.23 -31.49
C GLU A 106 -43.66 3.09 -33.02
N PRO A 107 -44.71 2.75 -33.80
CA PRO A 107 -44.58 2.59 -35.24
C PRO A 107 -44.09 3.89 -35.88
N PRO A 108 -43.28 3.82 -36.95
CA PRO A 108 -42.77 5.02 -37.60
C PRO A 108 -43.95 5.87 -38.07
N ALA A 109 -44.07 7.08 -37.52
CA ALA A 109 -45.08 8.05 -37.92
C ALA A 109 -45.04 8.21 -39.44
N ALA A 110 -46.10 7.74 -40.10
CA ALA A 110 -46.26 7.92 -41.53
C ALA A 110 -46.21 9.41 -41.84
N LEU A 111 -45.21 9.81 -42.63
CA LEU A 111 -45.11 11.16 -43.18
C LEU A 111 -46.47 11.52 -43.82
N PRO A 112 -47.08 12.67 -43.49
CA PRO A 112 -48.35 13.04 -44.07
C PRO A 112 -48.18 13.16 -45.58
N ALA A 113 -49.07 12.47 -46.31
CA ALA A 113 -49.20 12.57 -47.74
C ALA A 113 -49.30 14.05 -48.13
N GLN A 114 -48.46 14.48 -49.06
CA GLN A 114 -48.57 15.79 -49.70
C GLN A 114 -49.86 15.77 -50.54
N SER A 115 -50.96 16.18 -49.93
CA SER A 115 -52.22 16.48 -50.60
C SER A 115 -52.11 17.86 -51.25
N GLU A 116 -52.20 17.86 -52.58
CA GLU A 116 -52.90 18.84 -53.42
C GLU A 116 -53.04 20.27 -52.88
N GLU A 117 -52.25 21.19 -53.42
CA GLU A 117 -52.69 22.58 -53.63
C GLU A 117 -52.82 22.81 -55.14
N ALA A 118 -54.04 22.60 -55.61
CA ALA A 118 -54.54 23.25 -56.81
C ALA A 118 -54.82 24.72 -56.45
N GLU A 119 -54.04 25.64 -57.01
CA GLU A 119 -54.47 27.03 -57.11
C GLU A 119 -54.29 27.49 -58.56
N GLY A 120 -55.40 27.43 -59.29
CA GLY A 120 -55.56 28.16 -60.54
C GLY A 120 -56.05 29.58 -60.27
N GLU A 121 -55.76 30.42 -61.26
CA GLU A 121 -56.54 31.61 -61.63
C GLU A 121 -56.35 32.90 -60.80
N LYS A 122 -55.64 33.92 -61.35
CA LYS A 122 -56.22 34.95 -62.24
C LYS A 122 -55.29 36.15 -62.49
N GLN A 123 -55.26 36.52 -63.78
CA GLN A 123 -55.10 37.86 -64.41
C GLN A 123 -53.76 38.58 -64.31
#